data_AF-A0A1I3WA64-F1
#
_entry.id   AF-A0A1I3WA64-F1
#
_cell.length_a   1.000
_cell.length_b   1.000
_cell.length_c   1.000
_cell.angle_alpha   90.00
_cell.angle_beta   90.00
_cell.angle_gamma   90.00
#
_symmetry.space_group_name_H-M   'P 1'
#
loop_
_entity.id
_entity.type
_entity.pdbx_description
1 polymer ?
#
loop_
_entity_poly.entity_id
_entity_poly.type
_entity_poly.pdbx_seq_one_letter_code
_entity_poly.pdbx_strand_id
1 'polypeptide(L)'
;MPDNQFRSRDPKFQNQKDKYGKRHQHLPKTGRKTIIPASEFQFDPVNLTCICPAGNTISYQSTREVENGKTRVHFEGRLLQCRHCPKKYQCMQNPASANHRKGSGRQVSFTIENKRLRTTRTG
;
A
#
# COMPACT_ATOMS: atom_id res chain seq x y z
N MET A 1 -22.92 31.26 12.50
CA MET A 1 -23.10 30.51 11.24
C MET A 1 -21.99 30.92 10.28
N PRO A 2 -21.08 30.04 9.85
CA PRO A 2 -20.01 30.39 8.91
C PRO A 2 -20.54 30.56 7.48
N ASP A 3 -20.02 31.55 6.75
CA ASP A 3 -20.45 31.89 5.40
C ASP A 3 -19.76 31.01 4.34
N ASN A 4 -20.53 30.11 3.74
CA ASN A 4 -20.06 29.18 2.71
C ASN A 4 -19.82 29.84 1.35
N GLN A 5 -20.13 31.14 1.18
CA GLN A 5 -20.01 31.87 -0.09
C GLN A 5 -18.81 32.85 -0.13
N PHE A 6 -17.97 32.88 0.90
CA PHE A 6 -16.78 33.77 0.97
C PHE A 6 -15.90 33.68 -0.28
N ARG A 7 -15.60 32.46 -0.73
CA ARG A 7 -14.73 32.19 -1.90
C ARG A 7 -15.36 32.55 -3.24
N SER A 8 -16.68 32.72 -3.29
CA SER A 8 -17.40 33.09 -4.52
C SER A 8 -17.48 34.60 -4.71
N ARG A 9 -17.44 35.38 -3.62
CA ARG A 9 -17.61 36.84 -3.64
C ARG A 9 -16.30 37.61 -3.69
N ASP A 10 -15.20 37.04 -3.19
CA ASP A 10 -13.90 37.72 -3.20
C ASP A 10 -13.22 37.59 -4.58
N PRO A 11 -12.97 38.73 -5.29
CA PRO A 11 -12.32 38.75 -6.61
C PRO A 11 -10.97 38.06 -6.65
N LYS A 12 -10.25 37.98 -5.51
CA LYS A 12 -8.96 37.28 -5.41
C LYS A 12 -9.06 35.79 -5.70
N PHE A 13 -10.25 35.19 -5.58
CA PHE A 13 -10.48 33.77 -5.81
C PHE A 13 -11.10 33.46 -7.18
N GLN A 14 -11.39 34.47 -8.01
CA GLN A 14 -11.99 34.29 -9.34
C GLN A 14 -11.17 33.34 -10.22
N ASN A 15 -9.85 33.54 -10.25
CA ASN A 15 -8.92 32.77 -11.11
C ASN A 15 -8.34 31.53 -10.39
N GLN A 16 -8.79 31.19 -9.17
CA GLN A 16 -8.25 30.06 -8.41
C GLN A 16 -8.52 28.72 -9.13
N LYS A 17 -9.67 28.60 -9.79
CA LYS A 17 -10.08 27.41 -10.53
C LYS A 17 -9.30 27.21 -11.83
N ASP A 18 -8.69 28.26 -12.38
CA ASP A 18 -7.84 28.14 -13.57
C ASP A 18 -6.44 27.64 -13.19
N LYS A 19 -5.90 28.11 -12.06
CA LYS A 19 -4.58 27.69 -11.55
C LYS A 19 -4.60 26.32 -10.86
N TYR A 20 -5.67 26.02 -10.12
CA TYR A 20 -5.85 24.78 -9.35
C TYR A 20 -7.12 24.05 -9.81
N GLY A 21 -7.28 23.93 -11.13
CA GLY A 21 -8.43 23.26 -11.75
C GLY A 21 -8.77 21.92 -11.14
N LYS A 22 -10.01 21.48 -11.39
CA LYS A 22 -10.52 20.20 -10.85
C LYS A 22 -9.47 19.12 -11.08
N ARG A 23 -9.05 18.45 -10.00
CA ARG A 23 -8.14 17.29 -10.05
C ARG A 23 -8.61 16.41 -11.20
N HIS A 24 -7.72 16.05 -12.13
CA HIS A 24 -8.10 15.36 -13.36
C HIS A 24 -8.83 14.04 -13.08
N GLN A 25 -10.15 14.09 -12.96
CA GLN A 25 -11.01 12.94 -12.68
C GLN A 25 -11.20 12.05 -13.92
N HIS A 26 -10.93 12.62 -15.11
CA HIS A 26 -11.10 11.98 -16.41
C HIS A 26 -9.81 11.48 -17.05
N LEU A 27 -8.67 11.43 -16.34
CA LEU A 27 -7.57 10.62 -16.86
C LEU A 27 -8.06 9.17 -16.90
N PRO A 28 -7.91 8.46 -18.03
CA PRO A 28 -8.16 7.03 -18.05
C PRO A 28 -7.31 6.44 -16.92
N LYS A 29 -7.93 5.63 -16.05
CA LYS A 29 -7.18 4.81 -15.10
C LYS A 29 -6.26 3.96 -15.96
N THR A 30 -5.00 4.35 -16.12
CA THR A 30 -4.02 3.53 -16.81
C THR A 30 -4.08 2.17 -16.13
N GLY A 31 -4.51 1.16 -16.89
CA GLY A 31 -4.91 -0.14 -16.36
C GLY A 31 -3.79 -0.67 -15.48
N ARG A 32 -4.06 -0.82 -14.18
CA ARG A 32 -3.07 -1.36 -13.26
C ARG A 32 -2.83 -2.80 -13.72
N LYS A 33 -1.64 -3.07 -14.25
CA LYS A 33 -1.20 -4.43 -14.63
C LYS A 33 -1.61 -5.42 -13.55
N THR A 34 -2.22 -6.53 -13.98
CA THR A 34 -2.50 -7.66 -13.11
C THR A 34 -1.17 -8.27 -12.68
N ILE A 35 -0.91 -8.23 -11.39
CA ILE A 35 0.27 -8.79 -10.75
C ILE A 35 -0.14 -9.94 -9.85
N ILE A 36 0.82 -10.80 -9.53
CA ILE A 36 0.64 -11.87 -8.55
C ILE A 36 -0.02 -11.29 -7.28
N PRO A 37 -1.17 -11.80 -6.84
CA PRO A 37 -1.89 -11.26 -5.68
C PRO A 37 -1.19 -11.62 -4.37
N ALA A 38 -1.59 -10.95 -3.27
CA ALA A 38 -1.07 -11.27 -1.94
C ALA A 38 -1.42 -12.69 -1.46
N SER A 39 -2.46 -13.32 -2.03
CA SER A 39 -2.88 -14.68 -1.69
C SER A 39 -1.88 -15.76 -2.10
N GLU A 40 -0.99 -15.49 -3.05
CA GLU A 40 0.09 -16.42 -3.43
C GLU A 40 1.31 -16.34 -2.50
N PHE A 41 1.29 -15.44 -1.52
CA PHE A 41 2.36 -15.29 -0.54
C PHE A 41 1.98 -16.06 0.72
N GLN A 42 2.89 -16.87 1.23
CA GLN A 42 2.69 -17.58 2.49
C GLN A 42 3.03 -16.62 3.62
N PHE A 43 2.03 -16.21 4.39
CA PHE A 43 2.19 -15.30 5.51
C PHE A 43 1.85 -16.02 6.81
N ASP A 44 2.80 -16.01 7.74
CA ASP A 44 2.62 -16.48 9.11
C ASP A 44 2.39 -15.24 10.02
N PRO A 45 1.17 -15.04 10.53
CA PRO A 45 0.85 -13.91 11.39
C PRO A 45 1.44 -14.02 12.80
N VAL A 46 1.88 -15.21 13.25
CA VAL A 46 2.45 -15.42 14.58
C VAL A 46 3.91 -14.98 14.60
N ASN A 47 4.68 -15.48 13.65
CA ASN A 47 6.11 -15.16 13.54
C ASN A 47 6.38 -13.89 12.70
N LEU A 48 5.35 -13.29 12.11
CA LEU A 48 5.44 -12.18 11.16
C LEU A 48 6.44 -12.48 10.03
N THR A 49 6.41 -13.71 9.53
CA THR A 49 7.24 -14.13 8.40
C THR A 49 6.41 -14.20 7.12
N CYS A 50 7.01 -13.85 5.99
CA CYS A 50 6.38 -13.93 4.69
C CYS A 50 7.30 -14.60 3.67
N ILE A 51 6.78 -15.56 2.91
CA ILE A 51 7.48 -16.24 1.82
C ILE A 51 6.77 -15.93 0.50
N CYS A 52 7.54 -15.48 -0.49
CA CYS A 52 7.01 -15.17 -1.81
C CYS A 52 6.75 -16.43 -2.65
N PRO A 53 5.94 -16.35 -3.72
CA PRO A 53 5.70 -17.47 -4.63
C PRO A 53 6.92 -17.94 -5.45
N ALA A 54 8.08 -17.30 -5.27
CA ALA A 54 9.38 -17.77 -5.77
C ALA A 54 10.22 -18.47 -4.69
N GLY A 55 9.67 -18.73 -3.50
CA GLY A 55 10.33 -19.44 -2.38
C GLY A 55 11.25 -18.57 -1.52
N ASN A 56 11.42 -17.28 -1.83
CA ASN A 56 12.27 -16.38 -1.04
C ASN A 56 11.52 -15.74 0.13
N THR A 57 12.19 -15.62 1.28
CA THR A 57 11.69 -14.87 2.44
C THR A 57 11.66 -13.37 2.16
N ILE A 58 10.56 -12.72 2.55
CA ILE A 58 10.35 -11.28 2.45
C ILE A 58 10.55 -10.64 3.82
N SER A 59 11.26 -9.51 3.85
CA SER A 59 11.56 -8.79 5.08
C SER A 59 10.33 -8.06 5.61
N TYR A 60 10.09 -8.16 6.91
CA TYR A 60 9.17 -7.29 7.64
C TYR A 60 9.64 -5.83 7.54
N GLN A 61 8.71 -4.91 7.29
CA GLN A 61 8.99 -3.48 7.18
C GLN A 61 8.37 -2.69 8.33
N SER A 62 7.07 -2.82 8.51
CA SER A 62 6.35 -2.07 9.53
C SER A 62 4.97 -2.67 9.79
N THR A 63 4.41 -2.32 10.93
CA THR A 63 3.04 -2.63 11.28
C THR A 63 2.33 -1.33 11.61
N ARG A 64 1.10 -1.16 11.13
CA ARG A 64 0.28 0.02 11.39
C ARG A 64 -1.11 -0.42 11.83
N GLU A 65 -1.60 0.18 12.90
CA GLU A 65 -3.00 0.03 13.27
C GLU A 65 -3.87 0.71 12.22
N VAL A 66 -4.94 0.02 11.84
CA VAL A 66 -5.99 0.51 10.95
C VAL A 66 -7.24 0.67 11.79
N GLU A 67 -8.16 1.50 11.33
CA GLU A 67 -9.49 1.63 11.93
C GLU A 67 -10.14 0.25 12.13
N ASN A 68 -10.97 0.13 13.18
CA ASN A 68 -11.66 -1.09 13.61
C ASN A 68 -10.79 -2.16 14.30
N GLY A 69 -9.68 -1.76 14.95
CA GLY A 69 -8.86 -2.70 15.73
C GLY A 69 -8.17 -3.76 14.87
N LYS A 70 -7.99 -3.46 13.58
CA LYS A 70 -7.23 -4.28 12.65
C LYS A 70 -5.83 -3.72 12.54
N THR A 71 -4.89 -4.59 12.23
CA THR A 71 -3.48 -4.26 12.14
C THR A 71 -2.99 -4.65 10.75
N ARG A 72 -2.36 -3.73 10.05
CA ARG A 72 -1.79 -3.97 8.74
C ARG A 72 -0.28 -4.15 8.85
N VAL A 73 0.17 -5.35 8.48
CA VAL A 73 1.58 -5.73 8.45
C VAL A 73 2.11 -5.52 7.03
N HIS A 74 3.22 -4.81 6.91
CA HIS A 74 3.88 -4.49 5.66
C HIS A 74 5.18 -5.28 5.52
N PHE A 75 5.38 -5.82 4.32
CA PHE A 75 6.55 -6.61 3.94
C PHE A 75 7.15 -6.07 2.65
N GLU A 76 8.48 -6.13 2.55
CA GLU A 76 9.21 -5.75 1.35
C GLU A 76 10.29 -6.77 0.98
N GLY A 77 10.28 -7.19 -0.29
CA GLY A 77 11.25 -8.12 -0.84
C GLY A 77 12.61 -7.43 -0.98
N ARG A 78 13.70 -8.18 -0.75
CA ARG A 78 15.04 -7.61 -0.91
C ARG A 78 15.28 -7.27 -2.38
N LEU A 79 15.87 -6.11 -2.64
CA LEU A 79 16.15 -5.63 -4.00
C LEU A 79 16.94 -6.66 -4.82
N LEU A 80 17.97 -7.27 -4.24
CA LEU A 80 18.80 -8.28 -4.92
C LEU A 80 17.99 -9.53 -5.32
N GLN A 81 17.11 -10.02 -4.44
CA GLN A 81 16.24 -11.17 -4.75
C GLN A 81 15.23 -10.80 -5.84
N CYS A 82 14.58 -9.63 -5.74
CA CYS A 82 13.61 -9.20 -6.73
C CYS A 82 14.23 -8.86 -8.08
N ARG A 83 15.48 -8.36 -8.10
CA ARG A 83 16.20 -7.99 -9.33
C ARG A 83 16.42 -9.18 -10.24
N HIS A 84 16.82 -10.32 -9.67
CA HIS A 84 17.15 -11.56 -10.39
C HIS A 84 16.01 -12.59 -10.42
N CYS A 85 14.82 -12.22 -9.96
CA CYS A 85 13.68 -13.13 -9.92
C CYS A 85 13.11 -13.36 -11.34
N PRO A 86 12.90 -14.61 -11.79
CA PRO A 86 12.33 -14.89 -13.11
C PRO A 86 10.88 -14.40 -13.23
N LYS A 87 10.12 -14.41 -12.13
CA LYS A 87 8.74 -13.93 -12.08
C LYS A 87 8.62 -12.41 -11.86
N LYS A 88 9.72 -11.66 -11.88
CA LYS A 88 9.76 -10.22 -11.57
C LYS A 88 8.74 -9.40 -12.35
N TYR A 89 8.57 -9.67 -13.65
CA TYR A 89 7.62 -8.95 -14.49
C TYR A 89 6.15 -9.24 -14.14
N GLN A 90 5.84 -10.41 -13.61
CA GLN A 90 4.49 -10.78 -13.16
C GLN A 90 4.26 -10.39 -11.69
N CYS A 91 5.35 -10.29 -10.92
CA CYS A 91 5.32 -9.99 -9.50
C CYS A 91 5.32 -8.49 -9.20
N MET A 92 6.07 -7.67 -9.93
CA MET A 92 6.21 -6.24 -9.60
C MET A 92 5.39 -5.37 -10.54
N GLN A 93 4.80 -4.32 -9.99
CA GLN A 93 4.08 -3.34 -10.81
C GLN A 93 5.01 -2.49 -11.67
N ASN A 94 6.16 -2.14 -11.11
CA ASN A 94 7.26 -1.53 -11.85
C ASN A 94 8.52 -2.38 -11.65
N PRO A 95 8.80 -3.36 -12.53
CA PRO A 95 10.01 -4.19 -12.46
C PRO A 95 11.30 -3.38 -12.44
N ALA A 96 11.34 -2.20 -13.07
CA ALA A 96 12.55 -1.38 -13.12
C ALA A 96 12.96 -0.86 -11.73
N SER A 97 12.05 -0.80 -10.74
CA SER A 97 12.40 -0.33 -9.39
C SER A 97 13.47 -1.21 -8.74
N ALA A 98 13.45 -2.53 -8.95
CA ALA A 98 14.45 -3.43 -8.38
C ALA A 98 15.88 -3.23 -8.94
N ASN A 99 16.01 -2.53 -10.07
CA ASN A 99 17.31 -2.26 -10.69
C ASN A 99 17.97 -1.01 -10.10
N HIS A 100 17.22 -0.14 -9.41
CA HIS A 100 17.74 1.10 -8.84
C HIS A 100 18.15 0.92 -7.37
N ARG A 101 19.27 1.50 -6.95
CA ARG A 101 19.78 1.39 -5.57
C ARG A 101 18.83 1.96 -4.50
N LYS A 102 18.05 2.98 -4.87
CA LYS A 102 17.00 3.59 -4.02
C LYS A 102 15.60 3.08 -4.39
N GLY A 103 15.51 2.03 -5.21
CA GLY A 103 14.23 1.45 -5.55
C GLY A 103 13.69 0.60 -4.43
N SER A 104 12.52 0.01 -4.66
CA SER A 104 11.90 -0.95 -3.76
C SER A 104 11.76 -2.32 -4.42
N GLY A 105 11.78 -3.36 -3.59
CA GLY A 105 11.42 -4.70 -4.03
C GLY A 105 9.91 -4.90 -4.09
N ARG A 106 9.48 -6.17 -4.09
CA ARG A 106 8.06 -6.51 -4.02
C ARG A 106 7.50 -6.09 -2.66
N GLN A 107 6.55 -5.16 -2.66
CA GLN A 107 5.80 -4.78 -1.47
C GLN A 107 4.50 -5.56 -1.39
N VAL A 108 4.21 -6.13 -0.22
CA VAL A 108 2.96 -6.85 0.08
C VAL A 108 2.54 -6.51 1.51
N SER A 109 1.24 -6.54 1.78
CA SER A 109 0.73 -6.26 3.12
C SER A 109 -0.46 -7.14 3.45
N PHE A 110 -0.56 -7.56 4.71
CA PHE A 110 -1.65 -8.38 5.22
C PHE A 110 -2.35 -7.64 6.34
N THR A 111 -3.67 -7.77 6.41
CA THR A 111 -4.47 -7.25 7.51
C THR A 111 -4.76 -8.40 8.46
N ILE A 112 -4.35 -8.26 9.71
CA ILE A 112 -4.66 -9.18 10.80
C ILE A 112 -5.58 -8.50 11.79
N GLU A 113 -6.46 -9.26 12.44
CA GLU A 113 -7.26 -8.73 13.55
C GLU A 113 -6.39 -8.73 14.80
N ASN A 114 -6.31 -7.59 15.51
CA ASN A 114 -5.81 -7.63 16.87
C ASN A 114 -6.86 -8.41 17.67
N LYS A 115 -6.64 -9.71 17.88
CA LYS A 115 -7.29 -10.43 18.97
C LYS A 115 -6.78 -9.77 20.25
N ARG A 116 -7.42 -8.66 20.64
CA ARG A 116 -7.47 -8.27 22.05
C ARG A 116 -7.96 -9.53 22.74
N LEU A 117 -7.08 -10.15 23.53
CA LEU A 117 -7.49 -11.15 24.51
C LEU A 117 -8.63 -10.48 25.27
N ARG A 118 -9.88 -10.85 24.95
CA ARG A 118 -11.02 -10.48 25.79
C ARG A 118 -10.70 -11.22 27.08
N THR A 119 -10.19 -10.50 28.07
CA THR A 119 -10.19 -10.95 29.45
C THR A 119 -11.65 -11.20 29.77
N THR A 120 -12.06 -12.45 29.64
CA THR A 120 -13.34 -12.94 30.12
C THR A 120 -13.34 -12.67 31.61
N ARG A 121 -14.17 -11.70 32.02
CA ARG A 121 -14.45 -11.37 33.40
C ARG A 121 -15.30 -12.51 33.96
N THR A 122 -14.65 -13.58 34.42
CA THR A 122 -15.22 -14.58 35.33
C THR A 122 -15.40 -13.84 36.66
N GLY A 123 -16.63 -13.58 37.13
CA GLY A 123 -17.55 -14.57 37.68
C GLY A 123 -17.69 -14.20 39.14
#